data_AF-A0A2U1L3J2-F1
#
_entry.id   AF-A0A2U1L3J2-F1
#
_cell.length_a   1.000
_cell.length_b   1.000
_cell.length_c   1.000
_cell.angle_alpha   90.00
_cell.angle_beta   90.00
_cell.angle_gamma   90.00
#
_symmetry.space_group_name_H-M   'P 1'
#
loop_
_entity.id
_entity.type
_entity.pdbx_description
1 polymer ?
#
loop_
_entity_poly.entity_id
_entity_poly.type
_entity_poly.pdbx_seq_one_letter_code
_entity_poly.pdbx_strand_id
1 'polypeptide(L)'
;MVGSEREDINASPSTPPPPPQNKEDEVAAAVKKKYGVANPISFAGPTEADIHRNALLEKLLMESGVYETAEETVRREEILRRLDLGL
;
A
#
# COMPACT_ATOMS: atom_id res chain seq x y z
N MET A 1 -10.68 27.36 -57.42
CA MET A 1 -9.67 27.98 -56.53
C MET A 1 -10.08 27.65 -55.10
N VAL A 2 -9.55 26.61 -54.44
CA VAL A 2 -8.22 26.48 -53.80
C VAL A 2 -7.96 27.53 -52.71
N GLY A 3 -7.73 27.04 -51.48
CA GLY A 3 -7.03 27.70 -50.38
C GLY A 3 -7.95 28.30 -49.30
N SER A 4 -7.79 28.07 -47.99
CA SER A 4 -6.72 27.40 -47.25
C SER A 4 -7.25 27.01 -45.87
N GLU A 5 -6.77 25.88 -45.37
CA GLU A 5 -6.87 25.45 -43.98
C GLU A 5 -6.28 26.52 -43.06
N ARG A 6 -6.93 26.76 -41.90
CA ARG A 6 -6.31 27.48 -40.77
C ARG A 6 -6.36 26.56 -39.57
N GLU A 7 -5.23 25.92 -39.35
CA GLU A 7 -4.85 25.16 -38.17
C GLU A 7 -4.76 26.05 -36.92
N ASP A 8 -4.90 25.37 -35.78
CA ASP A 8 -4.35 25.69 -34.45
C ASP A 8 -5.07 26.71 -33.57
N ILE A 9 -6.07 26.17 -32.89
CA ILE A 9 -6.56 26.61 -31.59
C ILE A 9 -5.44 26.65 -30.53
N ASN A 10 -4.95 27.85 -30.25
CA ASN A 10 -4.44 28.28 -28.94
C ASN A 10 -3.49 27.31 -28.22
N ALA A 11 -2.24 27.22 -28.69
CA ALA A 11 -1.14 26.68 -27.91
C ALA A 11 -0.75 27.69 -26.80
N SER A 12 -1.26 27.47 -25.58
CA SER A 12 -0.72 28.12 -24.38
C SER A 12 0.68 27.55 -24.08
N PRO A 13 1.70 28.39 -23.82
CA PRO A 13 3.02 27.89 -23.43
C PRO A 13 2.94 27.18 -22.07
N SER A 14 3.39 25.92 -22.02
CA SER A 14 3.57 25.18 -20.77
C SER A 14 4.66 25.84 -19.94
N THR A 15 4.26 26.64 -18.95
CA THR A 15 5.17 27.12 -17.91
C THR A 15 5.62 25.91 -17.07
N PRO A 16 6.93 25.73 -16.79
CA PRO A 16 7.38 24.69 -15.88
C PRO A 16 6.81 24.92 -14.47
N PRO A 17 6.54 23.86 -13.70
CA PRO A 17 6.04 24.01 -12.34
C PRO A 17 7.06 24.79 -11.49
N PRO A 18 6.61 25.71 -10.62
CA PRO A 18 7.52 26.46 -9.76
C PRO A 18 8.26 25.50 -8.81
N PRO A 19 9.53 25.81 -8.46
CA PRO A 19 10.27 25.04 -7.47
C PRO A 19 9.55 25.10 -6.11
N PRO A 20 9.58 24.02 -5.31
CA PRO A 20 8.93 23.98 -4.00
C PRO A 20 9.53 25.07 -3.09
N GLN A 21 8.66 25.92 -2.54
CA GLN A 21 9.09 27.13 -1.84
C GLN A 21 9.22 26.97 -0.32
N ASN A 22 8.92 25.80 0.28
CA ASN A 22 8.99 25.61 1.72
C ASN A 22 9.73 24.31 2.11
N LYS A 23 10.58 24.36 3.14
CA LYS A 23 11.27 23.19 3.73
C LYS A 23 10.32 22.13 4.31
N GLU A 24 9.03 22.44 4.44
CA GLU A 24 7.98 21.51 4.87
C GLU A 24 7.49 20.63 3.71
N ASP A 25 7.59 21.09 2.46
CA ASP A 25 7.35 20.26 1.27
C ASP A 25 8.51 19.26 1.03
N GLU A 26 9.70 19.56 1.57
CA GLU A 26 10.89 18.70 1.50
C GLU A 26 10.79 17.48 2.43
N VAL A 27 10.04 17.57 3.54
CA VAL A 27 9.72 16.42 4.42
C VAL A 27 8.46 15.66 3.98
N ALA A 28 7.58 16.25 3.18
CA ALA A 28 6.50 15.53 2.49
C ALA A 28 7.02 14.64 1.33
N ALA A 29 8.31 14.77 0.98
CA ALA A 29 9.04 13.79 0.18
C ALA A 29 9.53 12.58 1.03
N ALA A 30 8.88 12.31 2.18
CA ALA A 30 8.92 10.98 2.79
C ALA A 30 8.57 9.98 1.70
N VAL A 31 9.59 9.26 1.21
CA VAL A 31 9.50 8.28 0.14
C VAL A 31 8.29 7.40 0.41
N LYS A 32 7.19 7.62 -0.33
CA LYS A 32 6.01 6.74 -0.26
C LYS A 32 6.56 5.35 -0.58
N LYS A 33 6.65 4.48 0.42
CA LYS A 33 7.18 3.14 0.24
C LYS A 33 6.38 2.48 -0.88
N LYS A 34 7.01 2.31 -2.04
CA LYS A 34 6.41 1.63 -3.18
C LYS A 34 6.59 0.15 -2.95
N TYR A 35 5.49 -0.57 -2.81
CA TYR A 35 5.48 -2.01 -2.74
C TYR A 35 5.11 -2.55 -4.12
N GLY A 36 5.99 -3.35 -4.71
CA GLY A 36 5.80 -3.92 -6.04
C GLY A 36 6.31 -3.05 -7.19
N VAL A 37 6.16 -3.59 -8.41
CA VAL A 37 6.69 -2.98 -9.66
C VAL A 37 5.73 -1.98 -10.31
N ALA A 38 4.46 -1.96 -9.89
CA ALA A 38 3.40 -1.13 -10.47
C ALA A 38 2.79 -0.19 -9.42
N ASN A 39 2.07 0.84 -9.89
CA ASN A 39 1.32 1.74 -9.01
C ASN A 39 0.14 0.99 -8.34
N PRO A 40 -0.23 1.33 -7.10
CA PRO A 40 -1.41 0.79 -6.45
C PRO A 40 -2.69 1.08 -7.25
N ILE A 41 -3.62 0.12 -7.24
CA ILE A 41 -4.94 0.29 -7.89
C ILE A 41 -5.80 1.30 -7.14
N SER A 42 -5.69 1.35 -5.81
CA SER A 42 -6.42 2.28 -4.95
C SER A 42 -5.61 2.63 -3.71
N PHE A 43 -5.81 3.85 -3.22
CA PHE A 43 -5.33 4.32 -1.92
C PHE A 43 -6.49 4.51 -0.91
N ALA A 44 -7.72 4.13 -1.28
CA ALA A 44 -8.85 4.22 -0.38
C ALA A 44 -8.68 3.25 0.80
N GLY A 45 -8.91 3.75 2.02
CA GLY A 45 -8.95 2.93 3.23
C GLY A 45 -10.27 2.17 3.39
N PRO A 46 -10.36 1.26 4.38
CA PRO A 46 -11.59 0.52 4.64
C PRO A 46 -12.70 1.43 5.19
N THR A 47 -13.94 1.08 4.88
CA THR A 47 -15.13 1.66 5.52
C THR A 47 -15.44 0.95 6.84
N GLU A 48 -16.35 1.51 7.64
CA GLU A 48 -16.86 0.85 8.86
C GLU A 48 -17.46 -0.53 8.57
N ALA A 49 -18.17 -0.68 7.44
CA ALA A 49 -18.72 -1.95 7.02
C ALA A 49 -17.62 -3.00 6.71
N ASP A 50 -16.50 -2.57 6.14
CA ASP A 50 -15.36 -3.46 5.87
C ASP A 50 -14.70 -3.91 7.17
N ILE A 51 -14.55 -3.01 8.14
CA ILE A 51 -14.03 -3.33 9.48
C ILE A 51 -14.93 -4.36 10.17
N HIS A 52 -16.26 -4.16 10.14
CA HIS A 52 -17.21 -5.08 10.75
C HIS A 52 -17.16 -6.47 10.09
N ARG A 53 -17.12 -6.54 8.75
CA ARG A 53 -16.99 -7.81 8.03
C ARG A 53 -15.68 -8.53 8.35
N ASN A 54 -14.57 -7.79 8.45
CA ASN A 54 -13.28 -8.38 8.84
C ASN A 54 -13.31 -8.94 10.26
N ALA A 55 -13.99 -8.29 11.21
CA ALA A 55 -14.13 -8.82 12.57
C ALA A 55 -14.93 -10.14 12.62
N LEU A 56 -15.99 -10.26 11.81
CA LEU A 56 -16.75 -11.50 11.68
C LEU A 56 -15.92 -12.62 11.03
N LEU A 57 -15.14 -12.27 9.99
CA LEU A 57 -14.23 -13.20 9.34
C LEU A 57 -13.19 -13.73 10.33
N GLU A 58 -12.59 -12.84 11.14
CA GLU A 58 -11.58 -13.23 12.12
C GLU A 58 -12.11 -14.25 13.14
N LYS A 59 -13.35 -14.07 13.60
CA LYS A 59 -14.02 -15.05 14.45
C LYS A 59 -14.15 -16.41 13.77
N LEU A 60 -14.59 -16.45 12.50
CA LEU A 60 -14.72 -17.69 11.74
C LEU A 60 -13.38 -18.39 11.52
N LEU A 61 -12.31 -17.62 11.24
CA LEU A 61 -10.97 -18.17 11.07
C LEU A 61 -10.45 -18.77 12.39
N MET A 62 -10.64 -18.09 13.51
CA MET A 62 -10.32 -18.62 14.84
C MET A 62 -11.07 -19.93 15.14
N GLU A 63 -12.38 -19.96 14.86
CA GLU A 63 -13.21 -21.16 15.05
C GLU A 63 -12.84 -22.31 14.10
N SER A 64 -12.28 -22.00 12.93
CA SER A 64 -11.78 -23.02 11.99
C SER A 64 -10.45 -23.66 12.39
N GLY A 65 -9.77 -23.13 13.42
CA GLY A 65 -8.51 -23.66 13.92
C GLY A 65 -7.31 -23.41 13.00
N VAL A 66 -7.36 -22.39 12.13
CA VAL A 66 -6.24 -22.05 11.23
C VAL A 66 -5.11 -21.26 11.92
N TYR A 67 -5.37 -20.73 13.11
CA TYR A 67 -4.37 -20.02 13.91
C TYR A 67 -3.75 -20.96 14.95
N GLU A 68 -2.43 -20.88 15.10
CA GLU A 68 -1.75 -21.56 16.21
C GLU A 68 -2.23 -20.99 17.55
N THR A 69 -2.39 -21.85 18.53
CA THR A 69 -2.56 -21.44 19.93
C THR A 69 -1.25 -20.91 20.51
N ALA A 70 -1.34 -20.19 21.63
CA ALA A 70 -0.15 -19.71 22.34
C ALA A 70 0.75 -20.87 22.77
N GLU A 71 0.13 -21.97 23.23
CA GLU A 71 0.83 -23.18 23.65
C GLU A 71 1.56 -23.87 22.48
N GLU A 72 0.91 -23.95 21.31
CA GLU A 72 1.54 -24.49 20.10
C GLU A 72 2.71 -23.62 19.64
N THR A 73 2.54 -22.29 19.68
CA THR A 73 3.60 -21.34 19.35
C THR A 73 4.81 -21.53 20.27
N VAL A 74 4.59 -21.60 21.58
CA VAL A 74 5.66 -21.82 22.58
C VAL A 74 6.36 -23.16 22.35
N ARG A 75 5.60 -24.22 22.06
CA ARG A 75 6.17 -25.55 21.79
C ARG A 75 7.02 -25.54 20.51
N ARG A 76 6.55 -24.90 19.44
CA ARG A 76 7.28 -24.78 18.17
C ARG A 76 8.59 -24.05 18.38
N GLU A 77 8.57 -22.93 19.11
CA GLU A 77 9.78 -22.17 19.43
C GLU A 77 10.77 -22.97 20.28
N GLU A 78 10.30 -23.73 21.26
CA GLU A 78 11.17 -24.58 22.07
C GLU A 78 11.86 -25.68 21.26
N ILE A 79 11.12 -26.33 20.36
CA ILE A 79 11.69 -27.33 19.46
C ILE A 79 12.71 -26.68 18.53
N LEU A 80 12.40 -25.51 17.96
CA LEU A 80 13.35 -24.78 17.11
C LEU A 80 14.64 -24.44 17.87
N ARG A 81 14.55 -23.96 19.10
CA ARG A 81 15.73 -23.68 19.94
C ARG A 81 16.59 -24.91 20.17
N ARG A 82 15.98 -26.07 20.41
CA ARG A 82 16.72 -27.34 20.61
C ARG A 82 17.42 -27.79 19.33
N LEU A 83 16.77 -27.64 18.18
CA LEU A 83 17.35 -27.95 16.88
C LEU A 83 18.53 -27.03 16.55
N ASP A 84 18.41 -25.72 16.84
CA ASP A 84 19.51 -24.77 16.66
C ASP A 84 20.72 -25.11 17.55
N LEU A 85 20.47 -25.69 18.74
CA LEU A 85 21.51 -26.14 19.68
C LEU A 85 22.02 -27.57 19.39
N GLY A 86 21.44 -28.29 18.43
CA GLY A 86 21.84 -29.65 18.06
C GLY A 86 21.53 -30.72 19.11
N LEU A 87 20.50 -30.52 19.95
CA LEU A 87 20.07 -31.41 21.03
C LEU A 87 18.98 -32.42 20.63
#